data_AF-A0A1G4THS4-F1
#
_entry.id   AF-A0A1G4THS4-F1
#
_cell.length_a   1.000
_cell.length_b   1.000
_cell.length_c   1.000
_cell.angle_alpha   90.00
_cell.angle_beta   90.00
_cell.angle_gamma   90.00
#
_symmetry.space_group_name_H-M   'P 1'
#
loop_
_entity.id
_entity.type
_entity.pdbx_description
1 polymer ?
#
loop_
_entity_poly.entity_id
_entity_poly.type
_entity_poly.pdbx_seq_one_letter_code
_entity_poly.pdbx_strand_id
1 'polypeptide(L)' 'MLSPEDANKMIRFLSAAYFCTESEEARKVFNRLANELRKASGQPEQ' A
#
# COMPACT_ATOMS: atom_id res chain seq x y z
N MET A 1 13.88 9.90 3.61
CA MET A 1 12.71 9.39 4.35
C MET A 1 11.49 9.67 3.50
N LEU A 2 10.66 8.68 3.20
CA LEU A 2 9.42 8.92 2.45
C LEU A 2 8.46 9.71 3.36
N SER A 3 7.81 10.76 2.86
CA SER A 3 6.83 11.49 3.67
C SER A 3 5.58 10.61 3.89
N PRO A 4 4.90 10.70 5.04
CA PRO A 4 3.61 10.04 5.23
C PRO A 4 2.57 10.45 4.19
N GLU A 5 2.62 11.70 3.72
CA GLU A 5 1.72 12.21 2.69
C GLU A 5 1.90 11.46 1.36
N ASP A 6 3.14 11.35 0.87
CA ASP A 6 3.42 10.68 -0.40
C ASP A 6 3.16 9.18 -0.30
N ALA A 7 3.52 8.56 0.84
CA ALA A 7 3.18 7.18 1.13
C ALA A 7 1.66 6.95 1.04
N ASN A 8 0.85 7.84 1.62
CA ASN A 8 -0.60 7.72 1.60
C ASN A 8 -1.19 7.90 0.18
N LYS A 9 -0.61 8.77 -0.67
CA LYS A 9 -1.02 8.88 -2.08
C LYS A 9 -0.75 7.57 -2.83
N MET A 10 0.44 6.98 -2.63
CA MET A 10 0.81 5.70 -3.26
C MET A 10 -0.04 4.52 -2.74
N ILE A 11 -0.31 4.46 -1.42
CA ILE A 11 -1.16 3.45 -0.81
C ILE A 11 -2.59 3.53 -1.38
N ARG A 12 -3.14 4.73 -1.59
CA ARG A 12 -4.47 4.90 -2.22
C ARG A 12 -4.49 4.33 -3.64
N PHE A 13 -3.43 4.54 -4.41
CA PHE A 13 -3.30 3.94 -5.73
C PHE A 13 -3.27 2.41 -5.68
N LEU A 14 -2.49 1.81 -4.76
CA LEU A 14 -2.47 0.36 -4.55
C LEU A 14 -3.83 -0.19 -4.09
N SER A 15 -4.54 0.55 -3.25
CA SER A 15 -5.88 0.19 -2.78
C SER A 15 -6.89 0.14 -3.94
N ALA A 16 -6.83 1.09 -4.89
CA ALA A 16 -7.64 1.01 -6.10
C ALA A 16 -7.36 -0.28 -6.89
N ALA A 17 -6.08 -0.63 -7.08
CA ALA A 17 -5.71 -1.88 -7.74
C ALA A 17 -6.19 -3.14 -6.99
N TYR A 18 -6.17 -3.12 -5.65
CA TYR A 18 -6.71 -4.18 -4.79
C TYR A 18 -8.20 -4.44 -5.04
N PHE A 19 -9.00 -3.39 -5.20
CA PHE A 19 -10.44 -3.51 -5.46
C PHE A 19 -10.76 -3.85 -6.92
N CYS A 20 -9.86 -3.53 -7.87
CA CYS A 20 -10.07 -3.85 -9.29
C CYS A 20 -9.62 -5.26 -9.69
N THR A 21 -8.75 -5.91 -8.93
CA THR A 21 -8.26 -7.26 -9.26
C THR A 21 -9.16 -8.36 -8.71
N GLU A 22 -9.28 -9.45 -9.47
CA GLU A 22 -9.90 -10.71 -9.03
C GLU A 22 -8.87 -11.72 -8.50
N SER A 23 -7.56 -11.47 -8.71
CA SER A 23 -6.50 -12.35 -8.22
C SER A 23 -6.26 -12.16 -6.73
N GLU A 24 -6.49 -13.22 -5.94
CA GLU A 24 -6.17 -13.22 -4.51
C GLU A 24 -4.68 -13.00 -4.23
N GLU A 25 -3.81 -13.56 -5.07
CA GLU A 25 -2.35 -13.36 -4.97
C GLU A 25 -1.99 -11.88 -5.19
N ALA A 26 -2.59 -11.22 -6.19
CA ALA A 26 -2.38 -9.79 -6.39
C ALA A 26 -2.85 -8.96 -5.18
N ARG A 27 -3.99 -9.31 -4.58
CA ARG A 27 -4.50 -8.66 -3.35
C ARG A 27 -3.51 -8.76 -2.19
N LYS A 28 -2.92 -9.94 -1.96
CA LYS A 28 -1.87 -10.13 -0.94
C LYS A 28 -0.66 -9.23 -1.21
N VAL A 29 -0.22 -9.15 -2.47
CA VAL A 29 0.91 -8.30 -2.87
C VAL A 29 0.62 -6.82 -2.63
N PHE A 30 -0.56 -6.32 -3.01
CA PHE A 30 -0.91 -4.91 -2.78
C PHE A 30 -0.94 -4.55 -1.29
N ASN A 31 -1.49 -5.42 -0.45
CA ASN A 31 -1.46 -5.24 1.00
C ASN A 31 -0.02 -5.20 1.54
N ARG A 32 0.84 -6.14 1.10
CA ARG A 32 2.25 -6.15 1.50
C ARG A 32 2.95 -4.85 1.09
N LEU A 33 2.78 -4.41 -0.16
CA LEU A 33 3.38 -3.18 -0.67
C LEU A 33 2.87 -1.94 0.06
N ALA A 34 1.60 -1.90 0.44
CA ALA A 34 1.07 -0.81 1.25
C ALA A 34 1.75 -0.74 2.63
N ASN A 35 2.01 -1.88 3.27
CA ASN A 35 2.73 -1.93 4.55
C ASN A 35 4.22 -1.55 4.42
N GLU A 36 4.89 -1.91 3.33
CA GLU A 36 6.26 -1.43 3.06
C GLU A 36 6.31 0.10 2.93
N LEU A 37 5.31 0.71 2.29
CA LEU A 37 5.22 2.18 2.19
C LEU A 37 4.96 2.83 3.55
N ARG A 38 4.17 2.20 4.43
CA ARG A 38 3.97 2.67 5.81
C ARG A 38 5.27 2.62 6.59
N LYS A 39 5.98 1.49 6.55
CA LYS A 39 7.29 1.34 7.18
C LYS A 39 8.31 2.35 6.68
N ALA A 40 8.40 2.56 5.36
CA ALA A 40 9.31 3.51 4.74
C ALA A 40 9.01 4.99 5.11
N SER A 41 7.78 5.26 5.56
CA SER A 41 7.31 6.58 6.01
C SER A 41 7.14 6.72 7.52
N GLY A 42 7.51 5.68 8.30
CA GLY A 42 7.43 5.70 9.77
C GLY A 42 6.00 5.53 10.33
N GLN A 43 5.07 5.06 9.51
CA GLN A 43 3.69 4.77 9.92
C GLN A 43 3.56 3.30 10.40
N PRO A 44 2.63 3.02 11.34
CA PRO A 44 2.33 1.63 11.73
C PRO A 44 1.71 0.86 10.56
N GLU A 45 1.95 -0.44 10.50
CA GLU A 45 1.31 -1.33 9.52
C GLU A 45 -0.20 -1.49 9.80
N GLN A 46 -0.95 -1.90 8.76
CA GLN A 46 -2.38 -2.27 8.89
C GLN A 46 -2.57 -3.74 9.19
#